data_AF-Q2IR38-F1
#
_entry.id   AF-Q2IR38-F1
#
_cell.length_a   1.000
_cell.length_b   1.000
_cell.length_c   1.000
_cell.angle_alpha   90.00
_cell.angle_beta   90.00
_cell.angle_gamma   90.00
#
_symmetry.space_group_name_H-M   'P 1'
#
loop_
_entity.id
_entity.type
_entity.pdbx_description
1 polymer ?
#
loop_
_entity_poly.entity_id
_entity_poly.type
_entity_poly.pdbx_seq_one_letter_code
_entity_poly.pdbx_strand_id
1 'polypeptide(L)'
;MPAHSRPYPFVDRLIETFAEWLKHRRDVSEMCQFDAAEFSRIAHDLGVTSTDLDELVRQGPHKVEELPQLLKALGISEEAIARTQPLVMRDLERVCALCRHKSECDHDIADGSLAQHYQAYCANKVTLDALAEELANTPPLSARH
;
A
#
# COMPACT_ATOMS: atom_id res chain seq x y z
N MET A 1 -2.55 -15.69 -31.41
CA MET A 1 -1.89 -15.39 -30.12
C MET A 1 -2.57 -14.15 -29.56
N PRO A 2 -3.22 -14.24 -28.40
CA PRO A 2 -2.49 -14.01 -27.15
C PRO A 2 -2.81 -15.03 -26.05
N ALA A 3 -1.78 -15.30 -25.24
CA ALA A 3 -1.86 -16.11 -24.04
C ALA A 3 -2.31 -15.24 -22.86
N HIS A 4 -3.57 -15.39 -22.44
CA HIS A 4 -3.99 -15.00 -21.09
C HIS A 4 -3.80 -16.20 -20.18
N SER A 5 -2.56 -16.43 -19.77
CA SER A 5 -2.26 -17.33 -18.66
C SER A 5 -2.32 -16.48 -17.39
N ARG A 6 -3.46 -16.49 -16.68
CA ARG A 6 -3.44 -16.23 -15.23
C ARG A 6 -2.91 -17.51 -14.60
N PRO A 7 -1.66 -17.59 -14.13
CA PRO A 7 -1.25 -18.77 -13.41
C PRO A 7 -1.65 -18.55 -11.94
N TYR A 8 -2.17 -19.59 -11.31
CA TYR A 8 -2.43 -19.69 -9.87
C TYR A 8 -3.82 -19.23 -9.38
N PRO A 9 -4.88 -20.00 -9.71
CA PRO A 9 -6.21 -19.86 -9.08
C PRO A 9 -6.20 -20.03 -7.55
N PHE A 10 -5.11 -20.58 -7.00
CA PHE A 10 -4.89 -20.68 -5.57
C PHE A 10 -4.47 -19.34 -4.95
N VAL A 11 -3.61 -18.57 -5.61
CA VAL A 11 -3.16 -17.25 -5.13
C VAL A 11 -4.33 -16.26 -5.18
N ASP A 12 -5.10 -16.26 -6.26
CA ASP A 12 -6.31 -15.43 -6.37
C ASP A 12 -7.31 -15.78 -5.24
N ARG A 13 -7.53 -17.06 -4.99
CA ARG A 13 -8.39 -17.53 -3.89
C ARG A 13 -7.86 -17.15 -2.51
N LEU A 14 -6.54 -17.20 -2.31
CA LEU A 14 -5.91 -16.78 -1.06
C LEU A 14 -6.03 -15.27 -0.85
N ILE A 15 -5.82 -14.47 -1.90
CA ILE A 15 -6.01 -13.02 -1.88
C ILE A 15 -7.47 -12.66 -1.59
N GLU A 16 -8.43 -13.34 -2.24
CA GLU A 16 -9.86 -13.16 -1.99
C GLU A 16 -10.23 -13.54 -0.56
N THR A 17 -9.77 -14.70 -0.07
CA THR A 17 -9.99 -15.14 1.31
C THR A 17 -9.39 -14.16 2.32
N PHE A 18 -8.19 -13.62 2.02
CA PHE A 18 -7.52 -12.64 2.86
C PHE A 18 -8.23 -11.28 2.84
N ALA A 19 -8.73 -10.84 1.69
CA ALA A 19 -9.51 -9.61 1.55
C ALA A 19 -10.88 -9.71 2.23
N GLU A 20 -11.54 -10.87 2.13
CA GLU A 20 -12.78 -11.17 2.86
C GLU A 20 -12.53 -11.23 4.36
N TRP A 21 -11.44 -11.84 4.79
CA TRP A 21 -11.02 -11.88 6.19
C TRP A 21 -10.69 -10.49 6.76
N LEU A 22 -9.95 -9.65 6.02
CA LEU A 22 -9.69 -8.26 6.41
C LEU A 22 -10.99 -7.45 6.55
N LYS A 23 -11.98 -7.70 5.68
CA LYS A 23 -13.32 -7.09 5.76
C LYS A 23 -14.12 -7.61 6.96
N HIS A 24 -14.13 -8.93 7.19
CA HIS A 24 -14.82 -9.56 8.32
C HIS A 24 -14.18 -9.16 9.66
N ARG A 25 -12.86 -8.89 9.70
CA ARG A 25 -12.16 -8.50 10.93
C ARG A 25 -12.62 -7.16 11.52
N ARG A 26 -13.36 -6.34 10.77
CA ARG A 26 -14.10 -5.18 11.31
C ARG A 26 -15.12 -5.58 12.39
N ASP A 27 -15.66 -6.80 12.32
CA ASP A 27 -16.66 -7.33 13.25
C ASP A 27 -16.07 -8.34 14.27
N VAL A 28 -14.81 -8.74 14.10
CA VAL A 28 -14.24 -9.96 14.72
C VAL A 28 -13.23 -9.62 15.82
N SER A 29 -13.75 -9.19 16.96
CA SER A 29 -13.10 -9.49 18.25
C SER A 29 -13.17 -11.00 18.60
N GLU A 30 -13.75 -11.85 17.73
CA GLU A 30 -14.20 -13.20 18.09
C GLU A 30 -13.47 -14.40 17.45
N MET A 31 -12.48 -14.28 16.55
CA MET A 31 -11.85 -15.46 15.92
C MET A 31 -10.34 -15.52 16.12
N CYS A 32 -9.92 -15.83 17.34
CA CYS A 32 -8.58 -16.31 17.69
C CYS A 32 -8.29 -17.74 17.18
N GLN A 33 -8.78 -18.12 16.00
CA GLN A 33 -8.61 -19.46 15.44
C GLN A 33 -8.17 -19.40 13.99
N PHE A 34 -6.95 -18.93 13.75
CA PHE A 34 -6.20 -19.33 12.57
C PHE A 34 -4.81 -19.79 13.03
N ASP A 35 -4.45 -21.00 12.60
CA ASP A 35 -3.20 -21.68 12.96
C ASP A 35 -1.99 -20.84 12.54
N ALA A 36 -1.00 -20.71 13.43
CA ALA A 36 0.25 -20.02 13.18
C ALA A 36 0.98 -20.52 11.91
N ALA A 37 0.76 -21.79 11.53
CA ALA A 37 1.31 -22.36 10.30
C ALA A 37 0.65 -21.80 9.03
N GLU A 38 -0.66 -21.53 9.05
CA GLU A 38 -1.35 -20.88 7.93
C GLU A 38 -0.94 -19.42 7.81
N PHE A 39 -0.81 -18.74 8.95
CA PHE A 39 -0.33 -17.38 9.02
C PHE A 39 1.09 -17.23 8.46
N SER A 40 2.00 -18.14 8.83
CA SER A 40 3.38 -18.13 8.33
C SER A 40 3.48 -18.43 6.82
N ARG A 41 2.60 -19.30 6.28
CA ARG A 41 2.55 -19.58 4.84
C ARG A 41 2.10 -18.34 4.07
N ILE A 42 1.06 -17.66 4.54
CA ILE A 42 0.55 -16.44 3.90
C ILE A 42 1.62 -15.35 3.93
N ALA A 43 2.30 -15.16 5.06
CA ALA A 43 3.40 -14.18 5.17
C ALA A 43 4.50 -14.45 4.14
N HIS A 44 4.94 -15.71 4.02
CA HIS A 44 5.92 -16.14 3.03
C HIS A 44 5.46 -15.85 1.59
N ASP A 45 4.21 -16.19 1.24
CA ASP A 45 3.66 -15.97 -0.10
C ASP A 45 3.52 -14.47 -0.45
N LEU A 46 3.29 -13.63 0.56
CA LEU A 46 3.22 -12.18 0.42
C LEU A 46 4.59 -11.50 0.42
N GLY A 47 5.68 -12.24 0.73
CA GLY A 47 7.04 -11.70 0.82
C GLY A 47 7.24 -10.80 2.05
N VAL A 48 6.48 -11.01 3.11
CA VAL A 48 6.58 -10.27 4.39
C VAL A 48 6.89 -11.23 5.53
N THR A 49 7.42 -10.72 6.65
CA THR A 49 7.58 -11.58 7.83
C THR A 49 6.21 -11.86 8.47
N SER A 50 6.10 -12.96 9.22
CA SER A 50 4.88 -13.21 10.01
C SER A 50 4.62 -12.10 11.01
N THR A 51 5.66 -11.51 11.59
CA THR A 51 5.54 -10.33 12.48
C THR A 51 5.00 -9.11 11.74
N ASP A 52 5.48 -8.83 10.53
CA ASP A 52 4.96 -7.73 9.70
C ASP A 52 3.51 -7.99 9.31
N LEU A 53 3.16 -9.24 8.98
CA LEU A 53 1.78 -9.62 8.71
C LEU A 53 0.90 -9.42 9.95
N ASP A 54 1.35 -9.79 11.16
CA ASP A 54 0.58 -9.58 12.40
C ASP A 54 0.36 -8.10 12.68
N GLU A 55 1.38 -7.28 12.43
CA GLU A 55 1.29 -5.84 12.60
C GLU A 55 0.30 -5.21 11.61
N LEU A 56 0.37 -5.57 10.32
CA LEU A 56 -0.61 -5.13 9.30
C LEU A 56 -2.05 -5.48 9.70
N VAL A 57 -2.19 -6.66 10.27
CA VAL A 57 -3.46 -7.24 10.70
C VAL A 57 -4.01 -6.55 11.95
N ARG A 58 -3.15 -6.19 12.90
CA ARG A 58 -3.50 -5.40 14.09
C ARG A 58 -3.85 -3.96 13.75
N GLN A 59 -3.24 -3.40 12.71
CA GLN A 59 -3.55 -2.06 12.23
C GLN A 59 -4.92 -1.95 11.54
N GLY A 60 -5.44 -3.06 11.02
CA GLY A 60 -6.78 -3.16 10.44
C GLY A 60 -6.92 -2.44 9.09
N PRO A 61 -8.07 -2.61 8.41
CA PRO A 61 -8.31 -2.05 7.06
C PRO A 61 -8.46 -0.52 7.03
N HIS A 62 -8.31 0.17 8.17
CA HIS A 62 -8.55 1.61 8.33
C HIS A 62 -7.29 2.47 8.24
N LYS A 63 -6.11 1.87 8.03
CA LYS A 63 -4.82 2.56 7.92
C LYS A 63 -4.17 2.40 6.54
N VAL A 64 -4.99 2.45 5.49
CA VAL A 64 -4.57 2.38 4.08
C VAL A 64 -4.98 3.64 3.31
N GLU A 65 -5.53 4.65 3.98
CA GLU A 65 -5.95 5.91 3.33
C GLU A 65 -4.85 6.98 3.37
N GLU A 66 -3.80 6.77 4.15
CA GLU A 66 -2.70 7.72 4.35
C GLU A 66 -1.86 7.87 3.07
N LEU A 67 -1.56 6.76 2.36
CA LEU A 67 -0.76 6.81 1.14
C LEU A 67 -1.48 7.57 0.00
N PRO A 68 -2.75 7.28 -0.33
CA PRO A 68 -3.49 8.08 -1.31
C PRO A 68 -3.55 9.57 -0.95
N GLN A 69 -3.72 9.91 0.33
CA GLN A 69 -3.74 11.30 0.79
C GLN A 69 -2.39 11.98 0.67
N LEU A 70 -1.30 11.28 0.96
CA LEU A 70 0.06 11.77 0.76
C LEU A 70 0.37 11.99 -0.72
N LEU A 71 0.07 11.03 -1.59
CA LEU A 71 0.25 11.18 -3.04
C LEU A 71 -0.52 12.40 -3.56
N LYS A 72 -1.77 12.56 -3.14
CA LYS A 72 -2.60 13.71 -3.48
C LYS A 72 -2.00 15.04 -2.97
N ALA A 73 -1.52 15.08 -1.73
CA ALA A 73 -0.90 16.28 -1.16
C ALA A 73 0.37 16.70 -1.91
N LEU A 74 1.09 15.74 -2.50
CA LEU A 74 2.28 15.94 -3.33
C LEU A 74 1.96 16.17 -4.82
N GLY A 75 0.69 16.09 -5.23
CA GLY A 75 0.30 16.21 -6.63
C GLY A 75 0.69 15.01 -7.51
N ILE A 76 0.99 13.87 -6.89
CA ILE A 76 1.37 12.62 -7.56
C ILE A 76 0.10 11.80 -7.82
N SER A 77 -0.15 11.41 -9.07
CA SER A 77 -1.32 10.57 -9.42
C SER A 77 -1.05 9.11 -9.09
N GLU A 78 -1.84 8.57 -8.17
CA GLU A 78 -1.86 7.15 -7.82
C GLU A 78 -2.16 6.28 -9.04
N GLU A 79 -3.15 6.65 -9.84
CA GLU A 79 -3.58 5.90 -11.03
C GLU A 79 -2.49 5.90 -12.11
N ALA A 80 -1.69 6.95 -12.19
CA ALA A 80 -0.55 7.01 -13.09
C ALA A 80 0.51 5.99 -12.66
N ILE A 81 0.90 5.97 -11.38
CA ILE A 81 1.89 5.01 -10.85
C ILE A 81 1.38 3.58 -10.99
N ALA A 82 0.13 3.31 -10.59
CA ALA A 82 -0.45 1.97 -10.69
C ALA A 82 -0.45 1.44 -12.14
N ARG A 83 -0.58 2.33 -13.13
CA ARG A 83 -0.54 1.96 -14.55
C ARG A 83 0.87 1.83 -15.13
N THR A 84 1.80 2.72 -14.77
CA THR A 84 3.12 2.78 -15.40
C THR A 84 4.19 2.04 -14.62
N GLN A 85 4.07 2.01 -13.29
CA GLN A 85 5.04 1.45 -12.34
C GLN A 85 4.34 0.62 -11.23
N PRO A 86 3.58 -0.44 -11.58
CA PRO A 86 2.76 -1.20 -10.61
C PRO A 86 3.57 -1.83 -9.47
N LEU A 87 4.84 -2.19 -9.71
CA LEU A 87 5.73 -2.71 -8.67
C LEU A 87 6.13 -1.62 -7.67
N VAL A 88 6.31 -0.38 -8.13
CA VAL A 88 6.59 0.78 -7.26
C VAL A 88 5.36 1.08 -6.41
N MET A 89 4.16 1.07 -6.99
CA MET A 89 2.92 1.26 -6.24
C MET A 89 2.77 0.22 -5.12
N ARG A 90 2.97 -1.07 -5.44
CA ARG A 90 2.88 -2.15 -4.44
C ARG A 90 3.93 -2.00 -3.33
N ASP A 91 5.13 -1.52 -3.64
CA ASP A 91 6.14 -1.28 -2.62
C ASP A 91 5.81 -0.08 -1.73
N LEU A 92 5.33 1.03 -2.33
CA LEU A 92 4.83 2.19 -1.59
C LEU A 92 3.73 1.80 -0.60
N GLU A 93 2.76 1.00 -1.05
CA GLU A 93 1.68 0.45 -0.21
C GLU A 93 2.24 -0.39 0.94
N ARG A 94 3.15 -1.33 0.64
CA ARG A 94 3.76 -2.21 1.64
C ARG A 94 4.54 -1.42 2.69
N VAL A 95 5.39 -0.48 2.26
CA VAL A 95 6.21 0.35 3.16
C VAL A 95 5.34 1.29 3.98
N CYS A 96 4.32 1.91 3.37
CA CYS A 96 3.38 2.76 4.09
C CYS A 96 2.60 1.95 5.12
N ALA A 97 2.12 0.76 4.74
CA ALA A 97 1.34 -0.09 5.60
C ALA A 97 2.14 -0.56 6.84
N LEU A 98 3.46 -0.71 6.73
CA LEU A 98 4.36 -1.07 7.83
C LEU A 98 4.98 0.15 8.55
N CYS A 99 4.58 1.37 8.21
CA CYS A 99 5.16 2.57 8.81
C CYS A 99 4.78 2.68 10.29
N ARG A 100 5.77 2.94 11.16
CA ARG A 100 5.56 3.15 12.60
C ARG A 100 5.05 4.56 12.96
N HIS A 101 5.19 5.53 12.06
CA HIS A 101 4.81 6.92 12.29
C HIS A 101 3.42 7.25 11.72
N LYS A 102 2.54 6.25 11.59
CA LYS A 102 1.19 6.48 11.05
C LYS A 102 0.37 7.47 11.86
N SER A 103 0.50 7.48 13.19
CA SER A 103 -0.19 8.46 14.04
C SER A 103 0.26 9.90 13.77
N GLU A 104 1.54 10.12 13.44
CA GLU A 104 2.05 11.43 13.03
C GLU A 104 1.50 11.81 11.65
N CYS A 105 1.49 10.85 10.71
CA CYS A 105 0.88 11.04 9.39
C CYS A 105 -0.62 11.39 9.46
N ASP A 106 -1.38 10.68 10.30
CA ASP A 106 -2.81 10.92 10.52
C ASP A 106 -3.05 12.34 11.08
N HIS A 107 -2.16 12.80 11.96
CA HIS A 107 -2.22 14.16 12.51
C HIS A 107 -1.98 15.21 11.43
N ASP A 108 -0.93 15.05 10.64
CA ASP A 108 -0.58 15.99 9.57
C ASP A 108 -1.60 15.98 8.41
N ILE A 109 -2.29 14.85 8.21
CA ILE A 109 -3.44 14.75 7.32
C ILE A 109 -4.59 15.61 7.87
N ALA A 110 -4.92 15.45 9.16
CA ALA A 110 -6.06 16.12 9.79
C ALA A 110 -5.86 17.65 9.90
N ASP A 111 -4.63 18.11 10.09
CA ASP A 111 -4.29 19.54 10.20
C ASP A 111 -3.95 20.20 8.85
N GLY A 112 -3.83 19.41 7.78
CA GLY A 112 -3.49 19.87 6.43
C GLY A 112 -2.01 20.23 6.22
N SER A 113 -1.12 19.83 7.13
CA SER A 113 0.32 20.09 7.09
C SER A 113 1.16 18.97 6.46
N LEU A 114 0.53 17.88 6.01
CA LEU A 114 1.19 16.67 5.48
C LEU A 114 2.34 16.95 4.50
N ALA A 115 2.12 17.78 3.47
CA ALA A 115 3.13 18.09 2.46
C ALA A 115 4.38 18.79 3.04
N GLN A 116 4.26 19.45 4.19
CA GLN A 116 5.33 20.20 4.84
C GLN A 116 6.16 19.30 5.78
N HIS A 117 5.54 18.26 6.35
CA HIS A 117 6.13 17.50 7.46
C HIS A 117 6.48 16.05 7.13
N TYR A 118 5.86 15.44 6.10
CA TYR A 118 6.03 14.01 5.82
C TYR A 118 7.51 13.57 5.69
N GLN A 119 8.39 14.42 5.16
CA GLN A 119 9.81 14.09 4.95
C GLN A 119 10.56 13.74 6.24
N ALA A 120 10.08 14.23 7.40
CA ALA A 120 10.69 13.97 8.69
C ALA A 120 10.55 12.51 9.14
N TYR A 121 9.42 11.85 8.82
CA TYR A 121 9.09 10.53 9.37
C TYR A 121 8.70 9.47 8.32
N CYS A 122 8.31 9.88 7.10
CA CYS A 122 7.79 8.98 6.09
C CYS A 122 8.87 8.04 5.56
N ALA A 123 8.63 6.73 5.67
CA ALA A 123 9.53 5.70 5.14
C ALA A 123 9.59 5.69 3.60
N ASN A 124 8.55 6.19 2.92
CA ASN A 124 8.49 6.27 1.46
C ASN A 124 9.15 7.53 0.87
N LYS A 125 9.71 8.44 1.68
CA LYS A 125 10.16 9.77 1.21
C LYS A 125 11.10 9.70 0.00
N VAL A 126 12.07 8.80 0.00
CA VAL A 126 13.05 8.67 -1.09
C VAL A 126 12.36 8.31 -2.41
N THR A 127 11.42 7.36 -2.38
CA THR A 127 10.66 6.95 -3.55
C THR A 127 9.71 8.05 -4.02
N LEU A 128 9.08 8.76 -3.09
CA LEU A 128 8.16 9.87 -3.41
C LEU A 128 8.91 11.05 -4.06
N ASP A 129 10.10 11.39 -3.57
CA ASP A 129 10.92 12.47 -4.13
C ASP A 129 11.37 12.11 -5.55
N ALA A 130 11.79 10.87 -5.80
CA ALA A 130 12.13 10.40 -7.14
C ALA A 130 10.94 10.46 -8.12
N LEU A 131 9.74 10.07 -7.68
CA LEU A 131 8.52 10.17 -8.49
C LEU A 131 8.15 11.62 -8.79
N ALA A 132 8.33 12.53 -7.83
CA ALA A 132 8.10 13.96 -8.03
C ALA A 132 9.09 14.55 -9.05
N GLU A 133 10.35 14.14 -9.00
CA GLU A 133 11.37 14.53 -9.99
C GLU A 133 11.04 14.00 -11.39
N GLU A 134 10.59 12.75 -11.52
CA GLU A 134 10.16 12.18 -12.81
C GLU A 134 9.00 12.96 -13.43
N LEU A 135 8.02 13.36 -12.60
CA LEU A 135 6.91 14.21 -13.02
C LEU A 135 7.39 15.58 -13.50
N ALA A 136 8.32 16.21 -12.79
CA ALA A 136 8.89 17.50 -13.17
C ALA A 136 9.70 17.44 -14.48
N ASN A 137 10.32 16.29 -14.76
CA ASN A 137 11.16 16.08 -15.94
C ASN A 137 10.40 15.53 -17.16
N THR A 138 9.12 15.18 -17.02
CA THR A 138 8.30 14.70 -18.14
C THR A 138 7.84 15.90 -18.99
N PRO A 139 8.29 16.03 -20.25
CA PRO A 139 7.85 17.14 -21.10
C PRO A 139 6.34 17.04 -21.35
N PRO A 140 5.61 18.18 -21.39
CA PRO A 140 4.18 18.15 -21.69
C PRO A 140 3.97 17.48 -23.05
N LEU A 141 3.07 16.49 -23.09
CA LEU A 141 2.65 15.86 -24.33
C LEU A 141 2.11 16.96 -25.25
N SER A 142 2.93 17.39 -26.21
CA SER A 142 2.53 18.32 -27.25
C SER A 142 1.31 17.73 -27.97
N ALA A 143 0.19 18.46 -27.90
CA ALA A 143 -1.07 18.10 -28.55
C ALA A 143 -0.80 17.75 -30.01
N ARG A 144 -1.00 16.48 -30.37
CA ARG A 144 -0.96 16.05 -31.76
C ARG A 144 -2.19 16.64 -32.45
N HIS A 145 -1.95 17.56 -33.38
CA HIS A 145 -2.93 18.10 -34.33
C HIS A 145 -3.35 17.05 -35.35
#